data_AF-A0A7S0W5H0-F1
#
_entry.id   AF-A0A7S0W5H0-F1
#
_cell.length_a   1.000
_cell.length_b   1.000
_cell.length_c   1.000
_cell.angle_alpha   90.00
_cell.angle_beta   90.00
_cell.angle_gamma   90.00
#
_symmetry.space_group_name_H-M   'P 1'
#
loop_
_entity.id
_entity.type
_entity.pdbx_description
1 polymer ?
#
loop_
_entity_poly.entity_id
_entity_poly.type
_entity_poly.pdbx_seq_one_letter_code
_entity_poly.pdbx_strand_id
1 'polypeptide(L)'
;PVVAPLLRVMRQLRSPEVGVPITISQLSRLSVPSLLLRLARRGLIYLALQVAHYLGLSTDTVVEEWAVQTIAAGSDTSDDRLFDHLHVRLRDHGVSFASASATAWKMGRKDLAKKLLNHETRASEQVPLMITLGEDRQALVKACESMDSDLVHLTLLHLLRRHPPHDLALMCRKLPLAVSLLLSYTRHRDPASLPQMLTDLDRPLEAAQESLREACEAPDPGKRRRLLEQLGKALGGSKHEGVRAVAQAARDEALVAECLLELEGQAGL
;
A
#
# COMPACT_ATOMS: atom_id res chain seq x y z
N PRO A 1 -32.92 -29.99 6.75
CA PRO A 1 -31.76 -30.62 7.45
C PRO A 1 -31.10 -29.79 8.58
N VAL A 2 -31.20 -28.45 8.61
CA VAL A 2 -30.45 -27.57 9.54
C VAL A 2 -31.15 -27.31 10.89
N VAL A 3 -32.42 -27.68 11.04
CA VAL A 3 -33.22 -27.31 12.22
C VAL A 3 -32.81 -28.07 13.49
N ALA A 4 -32.47 -29.36 13.39
CA ALA A 4 -32.15 -30.18 14.56
C ALA A 4 -30.83 -29.79 15.26
N PRO A 5 -29.72 -29.51 14.55
CA PRO A 5 -28.50 -28.98 15.17
C PRO A 5 -28.74 -27.64 15.89
N LEU A 6 -29.50 -26.74 15.27
CA LEU A 6 -29.80 -25.43 15.82
C LEU A 6 -30.60 -25.50 17.13
N LEU A 7 -31.59 -26.39 17.20
CA LEU A 7 -32.38 -26.61 18.41
C LEU A 7 -31.52 -27.13 19.58
N ARG A 8 -30.53 -28.00 19.30
CA ARG A 8 -29.59 -28.51 20.31
C ARG A 8 -28.70 -27.40 20.85
N VAL A 9 -28.14 -26.58 19.97
CA VAL A 9 -27.36 -25.39 20.35
C VAL A 9 -28.21 -24.48 21.22
N MET A 10 -29.42 -24.14 20.80
CA MET A 10 -30.32 -23.26 21.58
C MET A 10 -30.74 -23.84 22.92
N ARG A 11 -30.82 -25.17 23.05
CA ARG A 11 -31.05 -25.82 24.34
C ARG A 11 -29.84 -25.67 25.26
N GLN A 12 -28.64 -25.88 24.72
CA GLN A 12 -27.40 -25.70 25.48
C GLN A 12 -27.21 -24.26 25.94
N LEU A 13 -27.51 -23.27 25.09
CA LEU A 13 -27.42 -21.85 25.44
C LEU A 13 -28.42 -21.43 26.51
N ARG A 14 -29.54 -22.16 26.63
CA ARG A 14 -30.55 -21.99 27.68
C ARG A 14 -30.15 -22.60 29.03
N SER A 15 -29.07 -23.38 29.10
CA SER A 15 -28.60 -23.91 30.37
C SER A 15 -28.28 -22.74 31.32
N PRO A 16 -28.48 -22.90 32.65
CA PRO A 16 -28.22 -21.85 33.62
C PRO A 16 -26.75 -21.41 33.63
N GLU A 17 -25.83 -22.30 33.22
CA GLU A 17 -24.40 -22.02 33.10
C GLU A 17 -24.07 -21.00 31.99
N VAL A 18 -24.83 -21.00 30.89
CA VAL A 18 -24.62 -20.08 29.76
C VAL A 18 -25.54 -18.85 29.86
N GLY A 19 -26.79 -19.05 30.26
CA GLY A 19 -27.74 -17.98 30.52
C GLY A 19 -28.10 -17.13 29.30
N VAL A 20 -28.16 -17.72 28.09
CA VAL A 20 -28.57 -17.05 26.85
C VAL A 20 -29.87 -17.68 26.31
N PRO A 21 -31.03 -17.32 26.87
CA PRO A 21 -32.30 -17.75 26.32
C PRO A 21 -32.57 -17.04 25.00
N ILE A 22 -32.63 -17.81 23.91
CA ILE A 22 -32.96 -17.30 22.57
C ILE A 22 -34.03 -18.17 21.92
N THR A 23 -35.00 -17.56 21.24
CA THR A 23 -36.02 -18.24 20.43
C THR A 23 -35.56 -18.40 18.99
N ILE A 24 -36.20 -19.30 18.22
CA ILE A 24 -35.82 -19.54 16.81
C ILE A 24 -36.03 -18.27 15.99
N SER A 25 -37.13 -17.54 16.24
CA SER A 25 -37.44 -16.26 15.59
C SER A 25 -36.49 -15.13 15.97
N GLN A 26 -35.91 -15.17 17.16
CA GLN A 26 -34.84 -14.24 17.55
C GLN A 26 -33.52 -14.62 16.88
N LEU A 27 -33.18 -15.91 16.84
CA LEU A 27 -31.95 -16.39 16.23
C LEU A 27 -31.95 -16.19 14.71
N SER A 28 -33.09 -16.35 14.05
CA SER A 28 -33.22 -16.06 12.62
C SER A 28 -32.99 -14.58 12.30
N ARG A 29 -33.46 -13.66 13.16
CA ARG A 29 -33.22 -12.22 13.03
C ARG A 29 -31.79 -11.82 13.40
N LEU A 30 -31.22 -12.45 14.42
CA LEU A 30 -29.87 -12.16 14.90
C LEU A 30 -28.79 -12.72 13.98
N SER A 31 -29.04 -13.86 13.32
CA SER A 31 -28.08 -14.74 12.66
C SER A 31 -27.18 -15.52 13.64
N VAL A 32 -26.73 -16.71 13.21
CA VAL A 32 -25.81 -17.55 13.98
C VAL A 32 -24.43 -16.91 14.15
N PRO A 33 -23.80 -16.28 13.14
CA PRO A 33 -22.51 -15.62 13.32
C PRO A 33 -22.54 -14.51 14.38
N SER A 34 -23.62 -13.72 14.43
CA SER A 34 -23.76 -12.67 15.46
C SER A 34 -23.96 -13.25 16.86
N LEU A 35 -24.60 -14.41 16.98
CA LEU A 35 -24.69 -15.14 18.24
C LEU A 35 -23.30 -15.61 18.71
N LEU A 36 -22.50 -16.19 17.81
CA LEU A 36 -21.13 -16.62 18.11
C LEU A 36 -20.28 -15.44 18.60
N LEU A 37 -20.37 -14.29 17.94
CA LEU A 37 -19.68 -13.06 18.34
C LEU A 37 -20.10 -12.59 19.74
N ARG A 38 -21.40 -12.68 20.08
CA ARG A 38 -21.91 -12.35 21.41
C ARG A 38 -21.40 -13.31 22.49
N LEU A 39 -21.29 -14.60 22.18
CA LEU A 39 -20.71 -15.59 23.09
C LEU A 39 -19.23 -15.30 23.33
N ALA A 40 -18.48 -15.01 22.26
CA ALA A 40 -17.09 -14.58 22.36
C ALA A 40 -16.94 -13.35 23.27
N ARG A 41 -17.77 -12.31 23.07
CA ARG A 41 -17.84 -11.10 23.92
C ARG A 41 -18.21 -11.30 25.38
N ARG A 42 -18.77 -12.45 25.72
CA ARG A 42 -19.02 -12.84 27.12
C ARG A 42 -17.87 -13.65 27.72
N GLY A 43 -16.76 -13.83 27.01
CA GLY A 43 -15.64 -14.70 27.41
C GLY A 43 -15.91 -16.19 27.16
N LEU A 44 -17.05 -16.56 26.57
CA LEU A 44 -17.43 -17.95 26.31
C LEU A 44 -16.85 -18.47 24.99
N ILE A 45 -15.55 -18.26 24.77
CA ILE A 45 -14.88 -18.51 23.48
C ILE A 45 -14.89 -20.00 23.13
N TYR A 46 -14.60 -20.88 24.10
CA TYR A 46 -14.62 -22.33 23.86
C TYR A 46 -15.99 -22.81 23.39
N LEU A 47 -17.06 -22.34 24.03
CA LEU A 47 -18.42 -22.65 23.64
C LEU A 47 -18.74 -22.11 22.24
N ALA A 48 -18.32 -20.88 21.93
CA ALA A 48 -18.50 -20.30 20.60
C ALA A 48 -17.80 -21.14 19.52
N LEU A 49 -16.55 -21.57 19.75
CA LEU A 49 -15.82 -22.44 18.83
C LEU A 49 -16.49 -23.81 18.65
N GLN A 50 -16.98 -24.43 19.74
CA GLN A 50 -17.72 -25.69 19.66
C GLN A 50 -19.01 -25.55 18.86
N VAL A 51 -19.77 -24.47 19.07
CA VAL A 51 -21.00 -24.21 18.33
C VAL A 51 -20.70 -23.94 16.86
N ALA A 52 -19.66 -23.17 16.54
CA ALA A 52 -19.23 -22.93 15.16
C ALA A 52 -18.86 -24.23 14.46
N HIS A 53 -18.03 -25.06 15.08
CA HIS A 53 -17.62 -26.36 14.56
C HIS A 53 -18.82 -27.30 14.37
N TYR A 54 -19.72 -27.38 15.35
CA TYR A 54 -20.91 -28.22 15.29
C TYR A 54 -21.88 -27.82 14.17
N LEU A 55 -21.95 -26.53 13.85
CA LEU A 55 -22.77 -26.00 12.77
C LEU A 55 -22.05 -25.92 11.42
N GLY A 56 -20.78 -26.33 11.35
CA GLY A 56 -19.97 -26.29 10.12
C GLY A 56 -19.66 -24.86 9.65
N LEU A 57 -19.57 -23.90 10.58
CA LEU A 57 -19.26 -22.50 10.30
C LEU A 57 -17.77 -22.21 10.52
N SER A 58 -17.26 -21.15 9.88
CA SER A 58 -15.89 -20.69 10.13
C SER A 58 -15.74 -20.18 11.57
N THR A 59 -14.58 -20.49 12.15
CA THR A 59 -14.20 -20.06 13.50
C THR A 59 -13.52 -18.69 13.51
N ASP A 60 -13.18 -18.17 12.34
CA ASP A 60 -12.29 -17.00 12.17
C ASP A 60 -12.82 -15.80 12.94
N THR A 61 -14.10 -15.47 12.75
CA THR A 61 -14.77 -14.35 13.44
C THR A 61 -14.74 -14.45 14.97
N VAL A 62 -14.77 -15.67 15.51
CA VAL A 62 -14.70 -15.91 16.96
C VAL A 62 -13.28 -15.71 17.47
N VAL A 63 -12.28 -16.18 16.72
CA VAL A 63 -10.87 -16.07 17.08
C VAL A 63 -10.37 -14.63 16.92
N GLU A 64 -10.80 -13.91 15.89
CA GLU A 64 -10.52 -12.47 15.72
C GLU A 64 -11.06 -11.67 16.90
N GLU A 65 -12.32 -11.89 17.27
CA GLU A 65 -12.95 -11.20 18.40
C GLU A 65 -12.28 -11.56 19.73
N TRP A 66 -11.84 -12.82 19.90
CA TRP A 66 -11.02 -13.21 21.05
C TRP A 66 -9.68 -12.45 21.10
N ALA A 67 -9.00 -12.31 19.96
CA ALA A 67 -7.73 -11.59 19.90
C ALA A 67 -7.92 -10.12 20.29
N VAL A 68 -8.96 -9.47 19.77
CA VAL A 68 -9.34 -8.09 20.13
C VAL A 68 -9.56 -7.94 21.63
N GLN A 69 -10.33 -8.84 22.25
CA GLN A 69 -10.59 -8.80 23.68
C GLN A 69 -9.35 -9.06 24.53
N THR A 70 -8.50 -9.97 24.09
CA THR A 70 -7.26 -10.31 24.80
C THR A 70 -6.31 -9.11 24.83
N ILE A 71 -6.22 -8.36 23.73
CA ILE A 71 -5.45 -7.12 23.65
C ILE A 71 -6.08 -6.05 24.55
N ALA A 72 -7.41 -5.90 24.52
CA ALA A 72 -8.12 -4.89 25.30
C ALA A 72 -8.05 -5.14 26.81
N ALA A 73 -8.13 -6.41 27.24
CA ALA A 73 -8.04 -6.79 28.65
C ALA A 73 -6.59 -6.86 29.16
N GLY A 74 -5.62 -6.95 28.25
CA GLY A 74 -4.22 -7.22 28.58
C GLY A 74 -3.42 -6.01 29.08
N SER A 75 -4.04 -4.92 29.58
CA SER A 75 -3.38 -3.62 29.88
C SER A 75 -2.08 -3.73 30.68
N ASP A 76 -2.00 -4.69 31.60
CA ASP A 76 -0.89 -4.85 32.54
C ASP A 76 0.13 -5.91 32.08
N THR A 77 -0.17 -6.62 31.00
CA THR A 77 0.69 -7.67 30.44
C THR A 77 1.68 -7.09 29.44
N SER A 78 2.92 -7.60 29.45
CA SER A 78 3.93 -7.21 28.47
C SER A 78 3.53 -7.60 27.05
N ASP A 79 3.94 -6.77 26.08
CA ASP A 79 3.64 -6.97 24.67
C ASP A 79 4.19 -8.30 24.14
N ASP A 80 5.34 -8.78 24.64
CA ASP A 80 5.92 -10.07 24.25
C ASP A 80 5.05 -11.25 24.65
N ARG A 81 4.54 -11.25 25.89
CA ARG A 81 3.68 -12.34 26.37
C ARG A 81 2.34 -12.36 25.66
N LEU A 82 1.76 -11.18 25.38
CA LEU A 82 0.54 -11.08 24.59
C LEU A 82 0.78 -11.55 23.16
N PHE A 83 1.90 -11.16 22.56
CA PHE A 83 2.27 -11.62 21.23
C PHE A 83 2.35 -13.14 21.17
N ASP A 84 3.10 -13.79 22.07
CA ASP A 84 3.24 -15.26 22.08
C ASP A 84 1.88 -15.96 22.23
N HIS A 85 1.02 -15.42 23.09
CA HIS A 85 -0.32 -15.97 23.32
C HIS A 85 -1.24 -15.81 22.10
N LEU A 86 -1.21 -14.65 21.45
CA LEU A 86 -1.99 -14.36 20.24
C LEU A 86 -1.47 -15.15 19.04
N HIS A 87 -0.14 -15.25 18.89
CA HIS A 87 0.52 -15.83 17.73
C HIS A 87 0.16 -17.29 17.54
N VAL A 88 0.28 -18.09 18.59
CA VAL A 88 -0.05 -19.53 18.53
C VAL A 88 -1.50 -19.72 18.10
N ARG A 89 -2.45 -19.06 18.78
CA ARG A 89 -3.87 -19.30 18.54
C ARG A 89 -4.35 -18.75 17.19
N LEU A 90 -3.85 -17.59 16.74
CA LEU A 90 -4.19 -17.04 15.42
C LEU A 90 -3.62 -17.91 14.29
N ARG A 91 -2.36 -18.36 14.44
CA ARG A 91 -1.71 -19.24 13.47
C ARG A 91 -2.41 -20.60 13.34
N ASP A 92 -2.77 -21.22 14.46
CA ASP A 92 -3.41 -22.54 14.49
C ASP A 92 -4.77 -22.55 13.77
N HIS A 93 -5.47 -21.41 13.80
CA HIS A 93 -6.76 -21.24 13.12
C HIS A 93 -6.63 -20.62 11.72
N GLY A 94 -5.41 -20.27 11.27
CA GLY A 94 -5.19 -19.65 9.97
C GLY A 94 -5.83 -18.26 9.82
N VAL A 95 -6.01 -17.55 10.93
CA VAL A 95 -6.73 -16.26 10.98
C VAL A 95 -5.76 -15.11 10.72
N SER A 96 -6.25 -14.04 10.07
CA SER A 96 -5.49 -12.83 9.81
C SER A 96 -5.04 -12.13 11.10
N PHE A 97 -3.80 -11.64 11.09
CA PHE A 97 -3.21 -10.85 12.16
C PHE A 97 -3.59 -9.36 12.06
N ALA A 98 -4.15 -8.92 10.93
CA ALA A 98 -4.45 -7.51 10.67
C ALA A 98 -5.42 -6.90 11.68
N SER A 99 -6.49 -7.60 12.03
CA SER A 99 -7.49 -7.11 13.00
C SER A 99 -6.90 -6.95 14.42
N ALA A 100 -6.08 -7.92 14.84
CA ALA A 100 -5.36 -7.88 16.10
C ALA A 100 -4.32 -6.74 16.12
N SER A 101 -3.54 -6.59 15.06
CA SER A 101 -2.56 -5.50 14.92
C SER A 101 -3.23 -4.12 14.96
N ALA A 102 -4.31 -3.92 14.22
CA ALA A 102 -5.06 -2.67 14.20
C ALA A 102 -5.62 -2.32 15.59
N THR A 103 -6.05 -3.34 16.35
CA THR A 103 -6.53 -3.16 17.72
C THR A 103 -5.40 -2.80 18.67
N ALA A 104 -4.26 -3.50 18.61
CA ALA A 104 -3.08 -3.18 19.40
C ALA A 104 -2.62 -1.74 19.16
N TRP A 105 -2.64 -1.28 17.90
CA TRP A 105 -2.30 0.09 17.56
C TRP A 105 -3.26 1.11 18.18
N LYS A 106 -4.58 0.88 18.08
CA LYS A 106 -5.61 1.75 18.68
C LYS A 106 -5.47 1.85 20.20
N MET A 107 -5.00 0.78 20.84
CA MET A 107 -4.74 0.73 22.29
C MET A 107 -3.36 1.32 22.68
N GLY A 108 -2.62 1.88 21.73
CA GLY A 108 -1.30 2.50 21.97
C GLY A 108 -0.13 1.51 22.05
N ARG A 109 -0.36 0.20 21.87
CA ARG A 109 0.65 -0.86 21.92
C ARG A 109 1.36 -1.01 20.58
N LYS A 110 2.21 -0.03 20.26
CA LYS A 110 2.88 0.06 18.94
C LYS A 110 3.78 -1.13 18.64
N ASP A 111 4.51 -1.64 19.63
CA ASP A 111 5.44 -2.75 19.43
C ASP A 111 4.70 -4.06 19.18
N LEU A 112 3.66 -4.36 19.98
CA LEU A 112 2.76 -5.48 19.70
C LEU A 112 2.11 -5.37 18.32
N ALA A 113 1.61 -4.19 17.94
CA ALA A 113 0.98 -3.98 16.64
C ALA A 113 1.93 -4.31 15.48
N LYS A 114 3.18 -3.83 15.56
CA LYS A 114 4.22 -4.11 14.56
C LYS A 114 4.57 -5.60 14.50
N LYS A 115 4.74 -6.25 15.65
CA LYS A 115 5.02 -7.69 15.71
C LYS A 115 3.91 -8.50 15.06
N LEU A 116 2.65 -8.25 15.42
CA LEU A 116 1.51 -8.93 14.80
C LEU A 116 1.46 -8.68 13.28
N LEU A 117 1.68 -7.43 12.85
CA LEU A 117 1.62 -7.08 11.43
C LEU A 117 2.70 -7.76 10.59
N ASN A 118 3.90 -7.96 11.14
CA ASN A 118 4.99 -8.68 10.45
C ASN A 118 4.66 -10.16 10.19
N HIS A 119 3.69 -10.72 10.91
CA HIS A 119 3.20 -12.09 10.70
C HIS A 119 1.96 -12.18 9.80
N GLU A 120 1.41 -11.05 9.36
CA GLU A 120 0.37 -11.05 8.35
C GLU A 120 0.96 -11.46 6.99
N THR A 121 0.43 -12.53 6.40
CA THR A 121 0.90 -13.08 5.12
C THR A 121 0.20 -12.44 3.94
N ARG A 122 -0.99 -11.88 4.14
CA ARG A 122 -1.79 -11.25 3.09
C ARG A 122 -1.33 -9.81 2.89
N ALA A 123 -0.57 -9.56 1.83
CA ALA A 123 -0.08 -8.22 1.50
C ALA A 123 -1.22 -7.18 1.38
N SER A 124 -2.38 -7.59 0.85
CA SER A 124 -3.58 -6.75 0.70
C SER A 124 -4.19 -6.28 2.02
N GLU A 125 -3.91 -6.96 3.14
CA GLU A 125 -4.29 -6.52 4.49
C GLU A 125 -3.11 -5.81 5.19
N GLN A 126 -1.90 -6.36 5.00
CA GLN A 126 -0.68 -5.87 5.64
C GLN A 126 -0.32 -4.46 5.20
N VAL A 127 -0.26 -4.20 3.90
CA VAL A 127 0.21 -2.92 3.35
C VAL A 127 -0.74 -1.77 3.70
N PRO A 128 -2.07 -1.86 3.50
CA PRO A 128 -2.97 -0.79 3.90
C PRO A 128 -2.91 -0.52 5.40
N LEU A 129 -2.73 -1.55 6.23
CA LEU A 129 -2.53 -1.34 7.65
C LEU A 129 -1.21 -0.60 7.91
N MET A 130 -0.08 -1.02 7.34
CA MET A 130 1.21 -0.30 7.47
C MET A 130 1.09 1.18 7.11
N ILE A 131 0.37 1.51 6.04
CA ILE A 131 0.05 2.89 5.65
C ILE A 131 -0.68 3.62 6.78
N THR A 132 -1.74 3.02 7.35
CA THR A 132 -2.48 3.63 8.46
C THR A 132 -1.64 3.79 9.74
N LEU A 133 -0.65 2.92 9.96
CA LEU A 133 0.28 3.01 11.08
C LEU A 133 1.40 4.06 10.84
N GLY A 134 1.49 4.61 9.62
CA GLY A 134 2.53 5.57 9.23
C GLY A 134 3.88 4.95 8.90
N GLU A 135 3.94 3.63 8.68
CA GLU A 135 5.15 2.89 8.31
C GLU A 135 5.41 2.96 6.79
N ASP A 136 5.44 4.19 6.27
CA ASP A 136 5.42 4.55 4.85
C ASP A 136 6.47 3.82 4.00
N ARG A 137 7.74 3.81 4.46
CA ARG A 137 8.83 3.11 3.75
C ARG A 137 8.64 1.61 3.71
N GLN A 138 8.23 1.01 4.83
CA GLN A 138 8.03 -0.43 4.90
C GLN A 138 6.81 -0.85 4.08
N ALA A 139 5.74 -0.05 4.08
CA ALA A 139 4.56 -0.27 3.25
C ALA A 139 4.93 -0.33 1.77
N LEU A 140 5.77 0.59 1.28
CA LEU A 140 6.21 0.58 -0.12
C LEU A 140 7.05 -0.66 -0.45
N VAL A 141 7.99 -1.03 0.43
CA VAL A 141 8.83 -2.24 0.25
C VAL A 141 7.93 -3.49 0.19
N LYS A 142 6.98 -3.64 1.13
CA LYS A 142 6.06 -4.78 1.17
C LYS A 142 5.10 -4.82 -0.01
N ALA A 143 4.64 -3.66 -0.48
CA ALA A 143 3.87 -3.58 -1.71
C ALA A 143 4.69 -4.09 -2.92
N CYS A 144 5.95 -3.67 -3.05
CA CYS A 144 6.81 -4.16 -4.12
C CYS A 144 7.12 -5.64 -4.01
N GLU A 145 7.35 -6.17 -2.80
CA GLU A 145 7.55 -7.61 -2.57
C GLU A 145 6.32 -8.44 -2.96
N SER A 146 5.11 -7.88 -2.81
CA SER A 146 3.86 -8.56 -3.19
C SER A 146 3.67 -8.69 -4.70
N MET A 147 4.42 -7.92 -5.51
CA MET A 147 4.28 -7.81 -6.97
C MET A 147 2.87 -7.43 -7.46
N ASP A 148 2.00 -6.96 -6.55
CA ASP A 148 0.68 -6.43 -6.87
C ASP A 148 0.81 -4.96 -7.30
N SER A 149 0.64 -4.70 -8.60
CA SER A 149 0.77 -3.36 -9.16
C SER A 149 -0.25 -2.37 -8.60
N ASP A 150 -1.44 -2.85 -8.21
CA ASP A 150 -2.50 -2.01 -7.66
C ASP A 150 -2.13 -1.59 -6.24
N LEU A 151 -1.55 -2.50 -5.47
CA LEU A 151 -1.07 -2.22 -4.12
C LEU A 151 0.14 -1.27 -4.12
N VAL A 152 1.05 -1.42 -5.09
CA VAL A 152 2.16 -0.47 -5.30
C VAL A 152 1.63 0.89 -5.74
N HIS A 153 0.64 0.95 -6.63
CA HIS A 153 0.02 2.22 -7.00
C HIS A 153 -0.68 2.89 -5.81
N LEU A 154 -1.42 2.13 -5.02
CA LEU A 154 -2.10 2.62 -3.82
C LEU A 154 -1.10 3.24 -2.85
N THR A 155 0.01 2.55 -2.58
CA THR A 155 1.09 3.08 -1.72
C THR A 155 1.73 4.32 -2.31
N LEU A 156 2.12 4.31 -3.59
CA LEU A 156 2.72 5.48 -4.25
C LEU A 156 1.81 6.71 -4.22
N LEU A 157 0.51 6.55 -4.51
CA LEU A 157 -0.48 7.63 -4.46
C LEU A 157 -0.66 8.19 -3.05
N HIS A 158 -0.57 7.33 -2.03
CA HIS A 158 -0.58 7.77 -0.64
C HIS A 158 0.67 8.60 -0.31
N LEU A 159 1.85 8.12 -0.71
CA LEU A 159 3.13 8.78 -0.41
C LEU A 159 3.28 10.11 -1.17
N LEU A 160 2.81 10.19 -2.42
CA LEU A 160 2.76 11.43 -3.21
C LEU A 160 2.01 12.57 -2.51
N ARG A 161 1.03 12.26 -1.65
CA ARG A 161 0.26 13.26 -0.89
C ARG A 161 0.91 13.64 0.43
N ARG A 162 1.80 12.81 0.97
CA ARG A 162 2.39 12.98 2.30
C ARG A 162 3.82 13.51 2.27
N HIS A 163 4.57 13.16 1.24
CA HIS A 163 6.00 13.43 1.15
C HIS A 163 6.29 14.35 -0.04
N PRO A 164 7.29 15.22 0.06
CA PRO A 164 7.75 15.99 -1.10
C PRO A 164 8.31 15.04 -2.18
N PRO A 165 8.30 15.45 -3.46
CA PRO A 165 8.74 14.61 -4.58
C PRO A 165 10.14 14.02 -4.41
N HIS A 166 11.07 14.81 -3.88
CA HIS A 166 12.44 14.37 -3.63
C HIS A 166 12.52 13.24 -2.61
N ASP A 167 11.81 13.34 -1.47
CA ASP A 167 11.80 12.29 -0.45
C ASP A 167 11.16 10.99 -0.98
N LEU A 168 10.10 11.13 -1.79
CA LEU A 168 9.49 9.99 -2.48
C LEU A 168 10.47 9.31 -3.43
N ALA A 169 11.20 10.09 -4.25
CA ALA A 169 12.20 9.55 -5.16
C ALA A 169 13.30 8.80 -4.40
N LEU A 170 13.78 9.35 -3.28
CA LEU A 170 14.76 8.67 -2.41
C LEU A 170 14.22 7.35 -1.85
N MET A 171 12.94 7.29 -1.47
CA MET A 171 12.29 6.04 -1.03
C MET A 171 12.18 5.01 -2.15
N CYS A 172 11.89 5.46 -3.38
CA CYS A 172 11.70 4.59 -4.53
C CYS A 172 13.00 4.10 -5.17
N ARG A 173 14.11 4.83 -5.03
CA ARG A 173 15.36 4.64 -5.81
C ARG A 173 15.89 3.20 -5.88
N LYS A 174 15.70 2.40 -4.82
CA LYS A 174 16.15 1.01 -4.74
C LYS A 174 15.07 -0.03 -5.10
N LEU A 175 13.88 0.42 -5.48
CA LEU A 175 12.70 -0.41 -5.74
C LEU A 175 12.29 -0.26 -7.21
N PRO A 176 12.81 -1.11 -8.12
CA PRO A 176 12.64 -0.92 -9.57
C PRO A 176 11.16 -0.92 -10.00
N LEU A 177 10.32 -1.73 -9.34
CA LEU A 177 8.88 -1.75 -9.59
C LEU A 177 8.20 -0.43 -9.16
N ALA A 178 8.59 0.13 -8.01
CA ALA A 178 8.06 1.43 -7.59
C ALA A 178 8.51 2.53 -8.57
N VAL A 179 9.77 2.52 -9.00
CA VAL A 179 10.31 3.48 -9.97
C VAL A 179 9.56 3.39 -11.29
N SER A 180 9.35 2.19 -11.84
CA SER A 180 8.67 2.04 -13.13
C SER A 180 7.22 2.52 -13.08
N LEU A 181 6.50 2.18 -12.01
CA LEU A 181 5.10 2.60 -11.83
C LEU A 181 4.99 4.10 -11.54
N LEU A 182 5.89 4.67 -10.73
CA LEU A 182 5.95 6.11 -10.47
C LEU A 182 6.21 6.89 -11.77
N LEU A 183 7.19 6.47 -12.58
CA LEU A 183 7.51 7.13 -13.85
C LEU A 183 6.39 7.00 -14.87
N SER A 184 5.73 5.84 -14.93
CA SER A 184 4.53 5.64 -15.76
C SER A 184 3.43 6.61 -15.35
N TYR A 185 3.16 6.70 -14.05
CA TYR A 185 2.16 7.61 -13.50
C TYR A 185 2.47 9.08 -13.80
N THR A 186 3.71 9.53 -13.54
CA THR A 186 4.12 10.93 -13.79
C THR A 186 4.05 11.29 -15.27
N ARG A 187 4.45 10.38 -16.17
CA ARG A 187 4.38 10.62 -17.62
C ARG A 187 2.95 10.91 -18.10
N HIS A 188 1.95 10.24 -17.52
CA HIS A 188 0.54 10.45 -17.88
C HIS A 188 -0.11 11.63 -17.14
N ARG A 189 0.28 11.90 -15.89
CA ARG A 189 -0.39 12.87 -15.02
C ARG A 189 0.24 14.26 -15.10
N ASP A 190 1.56 14.34 -15.11
CA ASP A 190 2.34 15.59 -15.06
C ASP A 190 3.71 15.41 -15.75
N PRO A 191 3.73 15.39 -17.10
CA PRO A 191 4.95 15.16 -17.86
C PRO A 191 6.01 16.26 -17.64
N ALA A 192 5.62 17.48 -17.29
CA ALA A 192 6.55 18.58 -17.05
C ALA A 192 7.44 18.34 -15.82
N SER A 193 6.95 17.61 -14.81
CA SER A 193 7.72 17.23 -13.62
C SER A 193 8.67 16.05 -13.83
N LEU A 194 8.53 15.32 -14.95
CA LEU A 194 9.22 14.06 -15.20
C LEU A 194 10.76 14.19 -15.22
N PRO A 195 11.38 15.21 -15.86
CA PRO A 195 12.83 15.37 -15.84
C PRO A 195 13.37 15.56 -14.42
N GLN A 196 12.70 16.38 -13.61
CA GLN A 196 13.10 16.61 -12.21
C GLN A 196 12.99 15.31 -11.40
N MET A 197 11.89 14.58 -11.54
CA MET A 197 11.71 13.27 -10.90
C MET A 197 12.80 12.28 -11.29
N LEU A 198 13.19 12.23 -12.58
CA LEU A 198 14.28 11.39 -13.06
C LEU A 198 15.64 11.80 -12.48
N THR A 199 15.90 13.09 -12.30
CA THR A 199 17.10 13.55 -11.60
C THR A 199 17.12 13.14 -10.13
N ASP A 200 15.99 13.27 -9.42
CA ASP A 200 15.86 12.87 -8.02
C ASP A 200 16.02 11.34 -7.83
N LEU A 201 15.71 10.56 -8.87
CA LEU A 201 15.88 9.10 -8.92
C LEU A 201 17.31 8.66 -9.29
N ASP A 202 18.28 9.57 -9.37
CA ASP A 202 19.66 9.32 -9.87
C ASP A 202 19.69 8.79 -11.32
N ARG A 203 18.77 9.24 -12.19
CA ARG A 203 18.72 8.89 -13.62
C ARG A 203 18.92 10.12 -14.51
N PRO A 204 20.07 10.82 -14.42
CA PRO A 204 20.30 12.09 -15.11
C PRO A 204 20.35 11.97 -16.63
N LEU A 205 20.74 10.79 -17.16
CA LEU A 205 20.74 10.55 -18.60
C LEU A 205 19.33 10.55 -19.18
N GLU A 206 18.41 9.83 -18.53
CA GLU A 206 17.02 9.77 -18.97
C GLU A 206 16.30 11.10 -18.80
N ALA A 207 16.61 11.84 -17.73
CA ALA A 207 16.10 13.20 -17.54
C ALA A 207 16.52 14.12 -18.70
N ALA A 208 17.79 14.02 -19.12
CA ALA A 208 18.31 14.79 -20.25
C ALA A 208 17.66 14.38 -21.58
N GLN A 209 17.45 13.08 -21.81
CA GLN A 209 16.77 12.57 -23.00
C GLN A 209 15.31 13.03 -23.08
N GLU A 210 14.58 13.01 -21.97
CA GLU A 210 13.21 13.49 -21.90
C GLU A 210 13.13 15.00 -22.18
N SER A 211 14.05 15.78 -21.58
CA SER A 211 14.13 17.22 -21.81
C SER A 211 14.50 17.58 -23.26
N LEU A 212 15.39 16.78 -23.88
CA LEU A 212 15.71 16.91 -25.31
C LEU A 212 14.48 16.62 -26.18
N ARG A 213 13.78 15.54 -25.89
CA ARG A 213 12.56 15.15 -26.59
C ARG A 213 11.50 16.25 -26.53
N GLU A 214 11.23 16.79 -25.33
CA GLU A 214 10.28 17.89 -25.14
C GLU A 214 10.69 19.14 -25.93
N ALA A 215 11.98 19.49 -25.92
CA ALA A 215 12.51 20.61 -26.69
C ALA A 215 12.32 20.41 -28.20
N CYS A 216 12.58 19.20 -28.73
CA CYS A 216 12.40 18.88 -30.14
C CYS A 216 10.92 18.89 -30.57
N GLU A 217 10.01 18.44 -29.71
CA GLU A 217 8.56 18.43 -29.96
C GLU A 217 7.92 19.84 -29.92
N ALA A 218 8.67 20.89 -29.53
CA ALA A 218 8.16 22.26 -29.52
C ALA A 218 7.68 22.69 -30.93
N PRO A 219 6.45 23.22 -31.08
CA PRO A 219 5.86 23.47 -32.40
C PRO A 219 6.50 24.65 -33.14
N ASP A 220 6.92 25.69 -32.40
CA ASP A 220 7.55 26.88 -32.97
C ASP A 220 9.06 26.66 -33.15
N PRO A 221 9.60 26.77 -34.38
CA PRO A 221 11.03 26.56 -34.65
C PRO A 221 11.93 27.56 -33.89
N GLY A 222 11.46 28.80 -33.68
CA GLY A 222 12.18 29.80 -32.89
C GLY A 222 12.31 29.42 -31.41
N LYS A 223 11.20 28.98 -30.80
CA LYS A 223 11.16 28.45 -29.43
C LYS A 223 11.98 27.16 -29.31
N ARG A 224 11.85 26.24 -30.27
CA ARG A 224 12.64 25.00 -30.33
C ARG A 224 14.14 25.28 -30.26
N ARG A 225 14.65 26.17 -31.13
CA ARG A 225 16.07 26.58 -31.13
C ARG A 225 16.50 27.10 -29.75
N ARG A 226 15.73 28.03 -29.17
CA ARG A 226 16.05 28.62 -27.86
C ARG A 226 16.10 27.58 -26.74
N LEU A 227 15.14 26.65 -26.71
CA LEU A 227 15.09 25.59 -25.70
C LEU A 227 16.29 24.63 -25.84
N LEU A 228 16.61 24.23 -27.08
CA LEU A 228 17.74 23.35 -27.37
C LEU A 228 19.09 23.99 -27.03
N GLU A 229 19.28 25.28 -27.32
CA GLU A 229 20.49 26.02 -26.90
C GLU A 229 20.62 26.10 -25.39
N GLN A 230 19.52 26.38 -24.68
CA GLN A 230 19.50 26.42 -23.22
C GLN A 230 19.85 25.05 -22.63
N LEU A 231 19.27 23.98 -23.18
CA LEU A 231 19.54 22.60 -22.78
C LEU A 231 21.01 22.24 -23.02
N GLY A 232 21.55 22.51 -24.20
CA GLY A 232 22.95 22.22 -24.56
C GLY A 232 23.97 23.00 -23.72
N LYS A 233 23.60 24.20 -23.21
CA LYS A 233 24.40 24.96 -22.24
C LYS A 233 24.31 24.34 -20.85
N ALA A 234 23.10 24.03 -20.37
CA ALA A 234 22.87 23.47 -19.05
C ALA A 234 23.55 22.10 -18.86
N LEU A 235 23.46 21.23 -19.87
CA LEU A 235 24.00 19.87 -19.81
C LEU A 235 25.51 19.78 -20.13
N GLY A 236 26.08 20.80 -20.79
CA GLY A 236 27.47 20.79 -21.24
C GLY A 236 28.51 20.67 -20.14
N GLY A 237 28.17 21.10 -18.91
CA GLY A 237 29.04 20.98 -17.73
C GLY A 237 28.95 19.63 -17.00
N SER A 238 28.09 18.70 -17.44
CA SER A 238 27.87 17.43 -16.74
C SER A 238 29.12 16.55 -16.75
N LYS A 239 29.32 15.75 -15.70
CA LYS A 239 30.39 14.73 -15.64
C LYS A 239 30.00 13.42 -16.35
N HIS A 240 28.70 13.20 -16.59
CA HIS A 240 28.21 12.00 -17.28
C HIS A 240 28.44 12.11 -18.79
N GLU A 241 29.18 11.16 -19.35
CA GLU A 241 29.45 11.09 -20.80
C GLU A 241 28.16 11.02 -21.63
N GLY A 242 27.20 10.19 -21.23
CA GLY A 242 25.90 10.12 -21.91
C GLY A 242 25.14 11.46 -21.88
N VAL A 243 25.21 12.20 -20.78
CA VAL A 243 24.57 13.52 -20.68
C VAL A 243 25.28 14.55 -21.57
N ARG A 244 26.61 14.44 -21.74
CA ARG A 244 27.35 15.27 -22.71
C ARG A 244 26.98 14.94 -24.15
N ALA A 245 26.78 13.66 -24.48
CA ALA A 245 26.30 13.26 -25.79
C ALA A 245 24.92 13.85 -26.09
N VAL A 246 24.01 13.84 -25.11
CA VAL A 246 22.70 14.53 -25.22
C VAL A 246 22.88 16.06 -25.35
N ALA A 247 23.82 16.66 -24.62
CA ALA A 247 24.13 18.08 -24.74
C ALA A 247 24.65 18.46 -26.13
N GLN A 248 25.45 17.60 -26.75
CA GLN A 248 25.92 17.78 -28.12
C GLN A 248 24.77 17.61 -29.12
N ALA A 249 23.97 16.55 -29.00
CA ALA A 249 22.78 16.35 -29.84
C ALA A 249 21.82 17.55 -29.77
N ALA A 250 21.63 18.15 -28.59
CA ALA A 250 20.82 19.35 -28.44
C ALA A 250 21.38 20.55 -29.22
N ARG A 251 22.71 20.71 -29.28
CA ARG A 251 23.35 21.78 -30.07
C ARG A 251 23.21 21.51 -31.56
N ASP A 252 23.39 20.27 -31.98
CA ASP A 252 23.27 19.86 -33.38
C ASP A 252 21.82 20.09 -33.87
N GLU A 253 20.82 19.70 -33.09
CA GLU A 253 19.39 19.95 -33.37
C GLU A 253 19.04 21.45 -33.36
N ALA A 254 19.71 22.26 -32.52
CA ALA A 254 19.51 23.71 -32.52
C ALA A 254 20.00 24.35 -33.84
N LEU A 255 21.13 23.88 -34.39
CA LEU A 255 21.65 24.31 -35.69
C LEU A 255 20.70 23.92 -36.82
N VAL A 256 20.13 22.71 -36.77
CA VAL A 256 19.12 22.27 -37.75
C VAL A 256 17.89 23.18 -37.69
N ALA A 257 17.40 23.51 -36.50
CA ALA A 257 16.27 24.44 -36.33
C ALA A 257 16.57 25.85 -36.84
N GLU A 258 17.81 26.34 -36.69
CA GLU A 258 18.27 27.61 -37.25
C GLU A 258 18.27 27.60 -38.77
N CYS A 259 18.84 26.56 -39.40
CA CYS A 259 18.83 26.41 -40.85
C CYS A 259 17.40 26.37 -41.42
N LEU A 260 16.46 25.72 -40.73
CA LEU A 260 15.05 25.69 -41.14
C LEU A 260 14.42 27.09 -41.12
N LEU A 261 14.68 27.88 -40.09
CA LEU A 261 14.20 29.27 -39.99
C LEU A 261 14.76 30.15 -41.11
N GLU A 262 16.05 30.00 -41.44
CA GLU A 262 16.67 30.74 -42.54
C GLU A 262 16.05 30.36 -43.89
N LEU A 263 15.76 29.08 -44.11
CA LEU A 263 15.11 28.60 -45.33
C LEU A 263 13.66 29.09 -45.45
N GLU A 264 12.89 29.05 -44.37
CA GLU A 264 11.51 29.61 -44.33
C GLU A 264 11.52 31.10 -44.65
N GLY A 265 12.43 31.86 -44.03
CA GLY A 265 12.59 33.29 -44.29
C GLY A 265 13.02 33.63 -45.72
N GLN A 266 13.84 32.79 -46.35
CA GLN A 266 14.22 32.94 -47.76
C GLN A 266 13.10 32.53 -48.73
N ALA A 267 12.23 31.60 -48.32
CA ALA A 267 11.09 31.13 -49.11
C ALA A 267 9.87 32.07 -49.07
N GLY A 268 9.86 33.07 -48.18
CA GLY A 268 8.79 34.06 -48.07
C GLY A 268 7.46 33.50 -47.55
N LEU A 269 7.51 32.38 -46.81
CA LEU A 269 6.41 31.81 -46.05
C LEU A 269 6.45 32.33 -44.60
#